data_AF-A0A087BHA6-F1
#
_entry.id   AF-A0A087BHA6-F1
#
_cell.length_a   1.000
_cell.length_b   1.000
_cell.length_c   1.000
_cell.angle_alpha   90.00
_cell.angle_beta   90.00
_cell.angle_gamma   90.00
#
_symmetry.space_group_name_H-M   'P 1'
#
loop_
_entity.id
_entity.type
_entity.pdbx_description
1 polymer ?
#
loop_
_entity_poly.entity_id
_entity_poly.type
_entity_poly.pdbx_seq_one_letter_code
_entity_poly.pdbx_strand_id
1 'polypeptide(L)' 'MSWMDDGGFEMQTFTAQDGRKMARMVFRTSTGQYDVNLTKTEVQRIRREYTRTLKEMEADK' A
#
# COMPACT_ATOMS: atom_id res chain seq x y z
N MET A 1 17.86 9.47 -6.66
CA MET A 1 17.33 8.93 -5.40
C MET A 1 16.98 7.49 -5.66
N SER A 2 17.52 6.59 -4.84
CA SER A 2 17.33 5.15 -5.00
C SER A 2 15.91 4.78 -4.57
N TRP A 3 15.33 3.72 -5.13
CA TRP A 3 14.03 3.17 -4.72
C TRP A 3 13.97 2.72 -3.24
N MET A 4 15.14 2.61 -2.58
CA MET A 4 15.22 2.41 -1.13
C MET A 4 15.02 3.71 -0.34
N ASP A 5 15.21 4.87 -0.95
CA ASP A 5 15.12 6.18 -0.29
C ASP A 5 13.64 6.60 -0.06
N ASP A 6 12.71 6.09 -0.87
CA ASP A 6 11.26 6.43 -0.82
C ASP A 6 10.37 5.34 -0.17
N GLY A 7 10.95 4.26 0.39
CA GLY A 7 10.22 3.38 1.31
C GLY A 7 9.67 2.05 0.76
N GLY A 8 10.33 1.42 -0.23
CA GLY A 8 10.15 -0.01 -0.55
C GLY A 8 8.82 -0.43 -1.21
N PHE A 9 7.80 0.44 -1.20
CA PHE A 9 6.57 0.28 -1.95
C PHE A 9 5.99 1.62 -2.42
N GLU A 10 5.18 1.58 -3.48
CA GLU A 10 4.49 2.73 -4.07
C GLU A 10 2.99 2.43 -4.18
N MET A 11 2.14 3.46 -4.05
CA MET A 11 0.71 3.38 -4.36
C MET A 11 0.31 4.43 -5.40
N GLN A 12 -0.24 3.97 -6.53
CA GLN A 12 -0.71 4.83 -7.62
C GLN A 12 -2.20 4.64 -7.86
N THR A 13 -2.92 5.69 -8.26
CA THR A 13 -4.34 5.57 -8.64
C THR A 13 -4.50 5.39 -10.15
N PHE A 14 -5.46 4.58 -10.56
CA PHE A 14 -5.81 4.40 -11.98
C PHE A 14 -7.31 4.23 -12.15
N THR A 15 -7.78 4.38 -13.38
CA THR A 15 -9.18 4.07 -13.76
C THR A 15 -9.19 2.71 -14.45
N ALA A 16 -9.95 1.76 -13.91
CA ALA A 16 -10.14 0.45 -14.52
C ALA A 16 -10.97 0.54 -15.81
N GLN A 17 -10.97 -0.52 -16.62
CA GLN A 17 -11.72 -0.57 -17.88
C GLN A 17 -13.24 -0.35 -17.71
N ASP A 18 -13.77 -0.69 -16.54
CA ASP A 18 -15.18 -0.47 -16.17
C ASP A 18 -15.46 0.93 -15.59
N GLY A 19 -14.48 1.84 -15.62
CA GLY A 19 -14.60 3.22 -15.14
C GLY A 19 -14.37 3.39 -13.64
N ARG A 20 -14.19 2.33 -12.85
CA ARG A 20 -13.95 2.44 -11.41
C ARG A 20 -12.56 2.99 -11.11
N LYS A 21 -12.46 3.93 -10.18
CA LYS A 21 -11.17 4.36 -9.61
C LYS A 21 -10.64 3.31 -8.64
N MET A 22 -9.42 2.86 -8.89
CA MET A 22 -8.70 1.87 -8.09
C MET A 22 -7.32 2.41 -7.72
N ALA A 23 -6.66 1.75 -6.77
CA ALA A 23 -5.26 1.95 -6.48
C ALA A 23 -4.46 0.70 -6.87
N ARG A 24 -3.22 0.86 -7.34
CA ARG A 24 -2.25 -0.22 -7.46
C ARG A 24 -1.18 0.01 -6.41
N MET A 25 -0.99 -0.96 -5.55
CA MET A 25 0.14 -1.02 -4.63
C MET A 25 1.22 -1.88 -5.28
N VAL A 26 2.43 -1.35 -5.40
CA VAL A 26 3.60 -2.04 -5.93
C VAL A 26 4.64 -2.11 -4.83
N PHE A 27 5.13 -3.30 -4.50
CA PHE A 27 6.21 -3.47 -3.53
C PHE A 27 7.31 -4.34 -4.12
N ARG A 28 8.55 -3.95 -3.88
CA ARG A 28 9.72 -4.70 -4.34
C ARG A 28 10.46 -5.26 -3.14
N THR A 29 10.64 -6.56 -3.17
CA THR A 29 11.39 -7.33 -2.17
C THR A 29 12.69 -7.85 -2.80
N SER A 30 13.57 -8.43 -2.00
CA SER A 30 14.78 -9.11 -2.49
C SER A 30 14.49 -10.27 -3.44
N THR A 31 13.27 -10.82 -3.42
CA THR A 31 12.86 -11.96 -4.25
C THR A 31 12.05 -11.55 -5.48
N GLY A 32 11.76 -10.26 -5.66
CA GLY A 32 11.04 -9.78 -6.83
C GLY A 32 10.10 -8.61 -6.55
N GLN A 33 9.37 -8.23 -7.59
CA GLN A 33 8.36 -7.17 -7.55
C GLN A 33 6.96 -7.78 -7.58
N TYR A 34 6.10 -7.29 -6.71
CA TYR A 34 4.72 -7.72 -6.58
C TYR A 34 3.81 -6.51 -6.66
N ASP A 35 2.66 -6.68 -7.31
CA ASP A 35 1.63 -5.65 -7.37
C ASP A 35 0.24 -6.20 -7.06
N VAL A 36 -0.59 -5.36 -6.45
CA VAL A 36 -1.99 -5.66 -6.14
C VAL A 36 -2.87 -4.46 -6.46
N ASN A 37 -3.98 -4.71 -7.17
CA ASN A 37 -5.00 -3.71 -7.41
C ASN A 37 -6.01 -3.73 -6.26
N LEU A 38 -6.28 -2.56 -5.70
CA LEU A 38 -7.10 -2.34 -4.53
C LEU A 38 -8.28 -1.45 -4.87
N THR A 39 -9.45 -1.87 -4.44
CA THR A 39 -10.64 -1.02 -4.39
C THR A 39 -10.50 0.05 -3.29
N LYS A 40 -11.33 1.09 -3.38
CA LYS A 40 -11.40 2.13 -2.34
C LYS A 40 -11.60 1.55 -0.93
N THR A 41 -12.46 0.54 -0.80
CA THR A 41 -12.76 -0.09 0.49
C THR A 41 -11.54 -0.82 1.05
N GLU A 42 -10.75 -1.49 0.21
CA GLU A 42 -9.54 -2.17 0.64
C GLU A 42 -8.45 -1.18 1.07
N VAL A 43 -8.26 -0.08 0.33
CA VAL A 43 -7.36 1.01 0.76
C VAL A 43 -7.76 1.56 2.12
N GLN A 44 -9.06 1.76 2.36
CA GLN A 44 -9.55 2.20 3.66
C GLN A 44 -9.28 1.18 4.78
N ARG A 45 -9.40 -0.12 4.51
CA ARG A 45 -9.07 -1.20 5.46
C ARG A 45 -7.58 -1.21 5.78
N ILE A 46 -6.72 -1.14 4.76
CA ILE A 46 -5.25 -1.06 4.94
C ILE A 46 -4.87 0.11 5.84
N ARG A 47 -5.45 1.30 5.60
CA ARG A 47 -5.22 2.47 6.46
C ARG A 47 -5.59 2.21 7.92
N ARG A 48 -6.71 1.53 8.17
CA ARG A 48 -7.18 1.21 9.53
C ARG A 48 -6.24 0.23 10.23
N GLU A 49 -5.86 -0.85 9.55
CA GLU A 49 -4.93 -1.85 10.08
C GLU A 49 -3.56 -1.22 10.39
N TYR A 50 -3.02 -0.42 9.45
CA TYR A 50 -1.76 0.29 9.68
C TYR A 50 -1.82 1.19 10.93
N THR A 51 -2.91 1.94 11.09
CA THR A 51 -3.10 2.82 12.25
C THR A 51 -3.20 2.01 13.55
N ARG A 52 -3.86 0.84 13.53
CA ARG A 52 -3.98 -0.05 14.67
C ARG A 52 -2.62 -0.63 15.07
N THR A 53 -1.90 -1.22 14.12
CA THR A 53 -0.57 -1.79 14.35
C THR A 53 0.41 -0.76 14.89
N LEU A 54 0.41 0.47 14.34
CA LEU A 54 1.29 1.53 14.83
C LEU A 54 1.01 1.86 16.30
N LYS A 55 -0.27 1.96 16.69
CA LYS A 55 -0.65 2.19 18.09
C LYS A 55 -0.22 1.05 19.01
N GLU A 56 -0.37 -0.20 18.56
CA GLU A 56 0.07 -1.38 19.32
C GLU A 56 1.58 -1.34 19.56
N MET A 57 2.37 -1.02 18.53
CA MET A 57 3.83 -0.90 18.63
C MET A 57 4.30 0.27 19.52
N GLU A 58 3.53 1.36 19.56
CA GLU A 58 3.81 2.52 20.42
C GLU A 58 3.43 2.26 21.88
N ALA A 59 2.42 1.44 22.15
CA ALA A 59 2.00 1.07 23.51
C ALA A 59 2.98 0.11 24.21
N ASP A 60 3.76 -0.64 23.44
CA ASP A 60 4.82 -1.54 23.93
C ASP A 60 6.16 -0.82 24.22
N LYS A 61 6.22 0.52 24.11
CA LYS A 61 7.36 1.36 24.51
C LYS A 61 7.13 2.04 25.85
#